data_AF-A0A5N9GK26-F1
#
_entry.id   AF-A0A5N9GK26-F1
#
_cell.length_a   1.000
_cell.length_b   1.000
_cell.length_c   1.000
_cell.angle_alpha   90.00
_cell.angle_beta   90.00
_cell.angle_gamma   90.00
#
_symmetry.space_group_name_H-M   'P 1'
#
loop_
_entity.id
_entity.type
_entity.pdbx_description
1 polymer ?
#
loop_
_entity_poly.entity_id
_entity_poly.type
_entity_poly.pdbx_seq_one_letter_code
_entity_poly.pdbx_strand_id
1 'polypeptide(L)'
;MCRHFCEFSRAGTPDKVLSQPVRDSCKRLVEELIDRGETVSVAESCTGGLLGSVFTSIPNASKVFWGGVISYDDDAKQNLIGVPENLLHIYGAVSSEVAVAMARGIREVAATTWAVALTGIAGPSGGTLQKPVGTVCIAIDGPVTDVEINRFDGNRDVVREASVDQAIILLSSCLCAKNKVDELNE
;
A
#
# COMPACT_ATOMS: atom_id res chain seq x y z
N MET A 1 -21.09 -14.76 40.67
CA MET A 1 -22.09 -13.91 40.01
C MET A 1 -21.64 -12.46 40.18
N CYS A 2 -20.95 -11.89 39.20
CA CYS A 2 -20.61 -10.46 39.18
C CYS A 2 -20.72 -9.98 37.74
N ARG A 3 -21.87 -9.39 37.40
CA ARG A 3 -22.13 -8.76 36.11
C ARG A 3 -21.58 -7.33 36.18
N HIS A 4 -20.43 -7.08 35.58
CA HIS A 4 -20.04 -5.72 35.20
C HIS A 4 -20.46 -5.52 33.75
N PHE A 5 -21.68 -5.01 33.55
CA PHE A 5 -22.07 -4.39 32.29
C PHE A 5 -21.50 -2.97 32.32
N CYS A 6 -20.45 -2.72 31.54
CA CYS A 6 -19.99 -1.37 31.28
C CYS A 6 -20.91 -0.79 30.21
N GLU A 7 -21.73 0.19 30.56
CA GLU A 7 -22.53 0.97 29.63
C GLU A 7 -21.59 1.73 28.69
N PHE A 8 -21.57 1.35 27.41
CA PHE A 8 -20.93 2.15 26.37
C PHE A 8 -21.80 3.38 26.10
N SER A 9 -21.40 4.50 26.70
CA SER A 9 -21.78 5.84 26.26
C SER A 9 -21.47 6.00 24.77
N ARG A 10 -22.51 6.09 23.95
CA ARG A 10 -22.41 6.46 22.53
C ARG A 10 -22.31 7.97 22.41
N ALA A 11 -21.09 8.49 22.50
CA ALA A 11 -20.75 9.83 22.04
C ALA A 11 -19.29 9.89 21.58
N GLY A 12 -19.03 9.24 20.45
CA GLY A 12 -17.83 9.43 19.64
C GLY A 12 -18.27 9.27 18.19
N THR A 13 -18.00 10.28 17.35
CA THR A 13 -18.04 10.11 15.90
C THR A 13 -17.26 8.84 15.55
N PRO A 14 -17.76 7.95 14.67
CA PRO A 14 -16.98 6.77 14.33
C PRO A 14 -15.65 7.26 13.75
N ASP A 15 -14.56 6.91 14.42
CA ASP A 15 -13.19 6.99 13.90
C ASP A 15 -13.17 6.22 12.58
N LYS A 16 -13.53 6.91 11.49
CA LYS A 16 -13.36 6.38 10.15
C LYS A 16 -11.88 6.54 9.85
N VAL A 17 -11.14 5.48 10.15
CA VAL A 17 -9.70 5.31 9.90
C VAL A 17 -9.30 5.74 8.48
N LEU A 18 -10.24 5.74 7.51
CA LEU A 18 -10.09 6.31 6.16
C LEU A 18 -11.40 6.91 5.62
N SER A 19 -11.28 7.82 4.65
CA SER A 19 -12.41 8.50 3.99
C SER A 19 -13.30 7.53 3.19
N GLN A 20 -14.58 7.88 2.99
CA GLN A 20 -15.50 7.08 2.16
C GLN A 20 -15.03 6.96 0.69
N PRO A 21 -14.54 8.03 0.05
CA PRO A 21 -14.02 7.95 -1.32
C PRO A 21 -12.93 6.89 -1.51
N VAL A 22 -11.97 6.76 -0.58
CA VAL A 22 -10.89 5.77 -0.66
C VAL A 22 -11.45 4.35 -0.66
N ARG A 23 -12.42 4.06 0.22
CA ARG A 23 -13.09 2.75 0.25
C ARG A 23 -13.85 2.47 -1.04
N ASP A 24 -14.52 3.47 -1.61
CA ASP A 24 -15.27 3.29 -2.85
C ASP A 24 -14.34 3.03 -4.05
N SER A 25 -13.18 3.69 -4.09
CA SER A 25 -12.14 3.41 -5.08
C SER A 25 -11.54 2.02 -4.91
N CYS A 26 -11.20 1.62 -3.67
CA CYS A 26 -10.72 0.27 -3.40
C CYS A 26 -11.76 -0.80 -3.75
N LYS A 27 -13.05 -0.52 -3.53
CA LYS A 27 -14.13 -1.42 -3.91
C LYS A 27 -14.15 -1.69 -5.41
N ARG A 28 -14.10 -0.64 -6.25
CA ARG A 28 -14.04 -0.78 -7.71
C ARG A 28 -12.82 -1.57 -8.16
N LEU A 29 -11.67 -1.31 -7.52
CA LEU A 29 -10.44 -2.05 -7.79
C LEU A 29 -10.57 -3.54 -7.46
N VAL A 30 -11.19 -3.89 -6.33
CA VAL A 30 -11.45 -5.29 -5.95
C VAL A 30 -12.40 -5.96 -6.94
N GLU A 31 -13.47 -5.28 -7.37
CA GLU A 31 -14.41 -5.79 -8.37
C GLU A 31 -13.69 -6.08 -9.71
N GLU A 32 -12.88 -5.14 -10.19
CA GLU A 32 -12.10 -5.32 -11.43
C GLU A 32 -11.11 -6.49 -11.33
N LEU A 33 -10.38 -6.62 -10.21
CA LEU A 33 -9.47 -7.76 -10.00
C LEU A 33 -10.21 -9.10 -9.99
N ILE A 34 -11.42 -9.14 -9.42
CA ILE A 34 -12.27 -10.35 -9.41
C ILE A 34 -12.65 -10.71 -10.84
N ASP A 35 -13.12 -9.75 -11.63
CA ASP A 35 -13.57 -9.97 -13.01
C ASP A 35 -12.43 -10.47 -13.91
N ARG A 36 -11.19 -10.07 -13.60
CA ARG A 36 -9.97 -10.51 -14.30
C ARG A 36 -9.36 -11.81 -13.77
N GLY A 37 -9.82 -12.31 -12.62
CA GLY A 37 -9.17 -13.43 -11.94
C GLY A 37 -7.73 -13.14 -11.49
N GLU A 38 -7.41 -11.86 -11.21
CA GLU A 38 -6.08 -11.41 -10.81
C GLU A 38 -6.01 -11.19 -9.29
N THR A 39 -4.84 -11.40 -8.70
CA THR A 39 -4.62 -11.26 -7.26
C THR A 39 -3.63 -10.15 -6.93
N VAL A 40 -3.69 -9.63 -5.70
CA VAL A 40 -2.83 -8.54 -5.22
C VAL A 40 -2.34 -8.79 -3.80
N SER A 41 -1.08 -8.45 -3.55
CA SER A 41 -0.44 -8.41 -2.23
C SER A 41 0.16 -7.03 -1.94
N VAL A 42 0.46 -6.73 -0.67
CA VAL A 42 1.01 -5.41 -0.28
C VAL A 42 2.23 -5.51 0.64
N ALA A 43 3.21 -4.64 0.43
CA ALA A 43 4.34 -4.41 1.33
C ALA A 43 4.26 -2.99 1.91
N GLU A 44 4.07 -2.87 3.22
CA GLU A 44 3.83 -1.60 3.89
C GLU A 44 4.94 -1.24 4.86
N SER A 45 5.52 -0.05 4.71
CA SER A 45 6.36 0.58 5.72
C SER A 45 5.59 1.72 6.38
N CYS A 46 5.66 2.95 5.87
CA CYS A 46 5.14 4.14 6.55
C CYS A 46 3.63 4.14 6.84
N THR A 47 2.83 3.36 6.09
CA THR A 47 1.39 3.21 6.29
C THR A 47 1.04 2.23 7.41
N GLY A 48 1.92 1.27 7.73
CA GLY A 48 1.81 0.37 8.88
C GLY A 48 0.60 -0.57 8.84
N GLY A 49 0.21 -1.06 7.67
CA GLY A 49 -0.94 -1.97 7.50
C GLY A 49 -2.23 -1.25 7.09
N LEU A 50 -2.19 0.07 6.88
CA LEU A 50 -3.36 0.86 6.52
C LEU A 50 -3.91 0.44 5.16
N LEU A 51 -3.08 0.19 4.14
CA LEU A 51 -3.55 -0.26 2.83
C LEU A 51 -4.21 -1.64 2.91
N GLY A 52 -3.59 -2.59 3.60
CA GLY A 52 -4.17 -3.91 3.86
C GLY A 52 -5.50 -3.82 4.62
N SER A 53 -5.63 -2.87 5.56
CA SER A 53 -6.90 -2.61 6.25
C SER A 53 -8.00 -2.12 5.30
N VAL A 54 -7.65 -1.35 4.26
CA VAL A 54 -8.62 -0.93 3.23
C VAL A 54 -9.13 -2.12 2.46
N PHE A 55 -8.22 -2.92 1.90
CA PHE A 55 -8.59 -4.11 1.13
C PHE A 55 -9.50 -5.02 1.96
N THR A 56 -9.11 -5.34 3.19
CA THR A 56 -9.90 -6.23 4.07
C THR A 56 -11.24 -5.65 4.54
N SER A 57 -11.43 -4.33 4.43
CA SER A 57 -12.72 -3.68 4.68
C SER A 57 -13.73 -3.86 3.54
N ILE A 58 -13.28 -4.25 2.34
CA ILE A 58 -14.13 -4.43 1.16
C ILE A 58 -14.72 -5.85 1.15
N PRO A 59 -16.06 -6.00 1.01
CA PRO A 59 -16.68 -7.30 0.80
C PRO A 59 -16.06 -8.06 -0.39
N ASN A 60 -15.86 -9.37 -0.23
CA ASN A 60 -15.24 -10.27 -1.22
C ASN A 60 -13.75 -10.02 -1.52
N ALA A 61 -13.06 -9.14 -0.78
CA ALA A 61 -11.63 -8.91 -0.99
C ALA A 61 -10.79 -10.19 -0.86
N SER A 62 -11.21 -11.18 -0.06
CA SER A 62 -10.53 -12.47 0.06
C SER A 62 -10.41 -13.27 -1.24
N LYS A 63 -11.15 -12.91 -2.30
CA LYS A 63 -11.01 -13.53 -3.62
C LYS A 63 -9.76 -13.07 -4.37
N VAL A 64 -9.23 -11.88 -4.04
CA VAL A 64 -8.16 -11.23 -4.81
C VAL A 64 -7.01 -10.75 -3.94
N PHE A 65 -7.28 -10.32 -2.71
CA PHE A 65 -6.28 -9.83 -1.78
C PHE A 65 -5.69 -11.00 -0.99
N TRP A 66 -4.41 -11.30 -1.25
CA TRP A 66 -3.68 -12.35 -0.55
C TRP A 66 -3.37 -11.98 0.90
N GLY A 67 -3.05 -10.71 1.13
CA GLY A 67 -2.52 -10.22 2.39
C GLY A 67 -1.34 -9.28 2.16
N GLY A 68 -0.54 -9.06 3.20
CA GLY A 68 0.64 -8.21 3.08
C GLY A 68 1.64 -8.38 4.19
N VAL A 69 2.80 -7.75 3.98
CA VAL A 69 3.91 -7.71 4.94
C VAL A 69 4.11 -6.28 5.39
N ILE A 70 4.10 -6.06 6.70
CA ILE A 70 4.53 -4.79 7.29
C ILE A 70 6.05 -4.86 7.47
N SER A 71 6.79 -4.26 6.53
CA SER A 71 8.26 -4.23 6.48
C SER A 71 8.79 -2.86 6.93
N TYR A 72 8.42 -2.47 8.14
CA TYR A 72 8.72 -1.14 8.69
C TYR A 72 10.22 -0.90 8.84
N ASP A 73 10.95 -1.93 9.31
CA ASP A 73 12.40 -1.90 9.53
C ASP A 73 13.18 -2.37 8.28
N ASP A 74 14.45 -2.01 8.17
CA ASP A 74 15.31 -2.42 7.06
C ASP A 74 15.66 -3.92 7.14
N ASP A 75 15.80 -4.47 8.33
CA ASP A 75 15.94 -5.92 8.53
C ASP A 75 14.66 -6.65 8.10
N ALA A 76 13.49 -6.06 8.34
CA ALA A 76 12.22 -6.65 7.90
C ALA A 76 12.08 -6.62 6.37
N LYS A 77 12.53 -5.54 5.70
CA LYS A 77 12.56 -5.45 4.23
C LYS A 77 13.45 -6.53 3.63
N GLN A 78 14.62 -6.77 4.21
CA GLN A 78 15.56 -7.79 3.75
C GLN A 78 15.02 -9.21 3.99
N ASN A 79 14.63 -9.51 5.23
CA ASN A 79 14.35 -10.88 5.64
C ASN A 79 12.96 -11.39 5.22
N LEU A 80 11.96 -10.51 5.13
CA LEU A 80 10.58 -10.92 4.83
C LEU A 80 10.26 -10.86 3.34
N ILE A 81 10.83 -9.88 2.63
CA ILE A 81 10.51 -9.60 1.22
C ILE A 81 11.77 -9.40 0.37
N GLY A 82 12.94 -9.82 0.83
CA GLY A 82 14.13 -9.99 -0.02
C GLY A 82 14.70 -8.69 -0.60
N VAL A 83 14.44 -7.52 0.00
CA VAL A 83 15.04 -6.26 -0.49
C VAL A 83 16.56 -6.35 -0.37
N PRO A 84 17.33 -6.14 -1.45
CA PRO A 84 18.79 -6.22 -1.38
C PRO A 84 19.40 -5.14 -0.47
N GLU A 85 20.32 -5.56 0.40
CA GLU A 85 21.04 -4.67 1.35
C GLU A 85 21.73 -3.49 0.63
N ASN A 86 22.31 -3.74 -0.55
CA ASN A 86 23.00 -2.71 -1.32
C ASN A 86 22.06 -1.57 -1.77
N LEU A 87 20.78 -1.85 -2.02
CA LEU A 87 19.81 -0.80 -2.38
C LEU A 87 19.51 0.09 -1.17
N LEU A 88 19.35 -0.52 0.01
CA LEU A 88 19.14 0.20 1.26
C LEU A 88 20.35 1.10 1.58
N HIS A 89 21.57 0.58 1.39
CA HIS A 89 22.80 1.35 1.62
C HIS A 89 23.00 2.50 0.62
N ILE A 90 22.77 2.27 -0.68
CA ILE A 90 23.04 3.27 -1.73
C ILE A 90 21.94 4.35 -1.80
N TYR A 91 20.68 3.92 -1.77
CA TYR A 91 19.54 4.81 -2.04
C TYR A 91 18.77 5.21 -0.77
N GLY A 92 18.90 4.44 0.30
CA GLY A 92 18.10 4.58 1.51
C GLY A 92 16.70 3.97 1.37
N ALA A 93 16.09 3.64 2.50
CA ALA A 93 14.77 2.99 2.57
C ALA A 93 13.63 3.74 1.86
N VAL A 94 13.73 5.07 1.73
CA VAL A 94 12.76 5.91 1.02
C VAL A 94 13.34 6.29 -0.34
N SER A 95 13.18 5.40 -1.31
CA SER A 95 13.65 5.55 -2.68
C SER A 95 12.79 4.72 -3.63
N SER A 96 12.79 5.08 -4.91
CA SER A 96 12.08 4.31 -5.94
C SER A 96 12.65 2.90 -6.06
N GLU A 97 13.97 2.76 -5.96
CA GLU A 97 14.68 1.49 -6.05
C GLU A 97 14.25 0.53 -4.94
N VAL A 98 14.17 1.02 -3.70
CA VAL A 98 13.69 0.21 -2.57
C VAL A 98 12.19 -0.08 -2.69
N ALA A 99 11.37 0.88 -3.11
CA ALA A 99 9.94 0.65 -3.31
C ALA A 99 9.68 -0.44 -4.37
N VAL A 100 10.37 -0.40 -5.52
CA VAL A 100 10.27 -1.42 -6.56
C VAL A 100 10.74 -2.79 -6.05
N ALA A 101 11.87 -2.83 -5.32
CA ALA A 101 12.35 -4.08 -4.72
C ALA A 101 11.36 -4.66 -3.71
N MET A 102 10.73 -3.81 -2.89
CA MET A 102 9.67 -4.23 -1.96
C MET A 102 8.45 -4.80 -2.68
N ALA A 103 7.98 -4.15 -3.77
CA ALA A 103 6.82 -4.59 -4.54
C ALA A 103 7.09 -5.93 -5.22
N ARG A 104 8.25 -6.07 -5.87
CA ARG A 104 8.68 -7.33 -6.47
C ARG A 104 8.80 -8.44 -5.42
N GLY A 105 9.44 -8.15 -4.30
CA GLY A 105 9.67 -9.11 -3.22
C GLY A 105 8.39 -9.67 -2.63
N ILE A 106 7.40 -8.81 -2.31
CA ILE A 106 6.12 -9.31 -1.79
C ILE A 106 5.34 -10.09 -2.86
N ARG A 107 5.41 -9.69 -4.12
CA ARG A 107 4.78 -10.43 -5.21
C ARG A 107 5.34 -11.85 -5.34
N GLU A 108 6.65 -11.99 -5.26
CA GLU A 108 7.34 -13.28 -5.32
C GLU A 108 6.98 -14.16 -4.11
N VAL A 109 6.94 -13.59 -2.90
CA VAL A 109 6.53 -14.30 -1.67
C VAL A 109 5.07 -14.75 -1.72
N ALA A 110 4.17 -13.88 -2.21
CA ALA A 110 2.73 -14.12 -2.23
C ALA A 110 2.25 -14.89 -3.47
N ALA A 111 3.09 -14.98 -4.52
CA ALA A 111 2.73 -15.48 -5.85
C ALA A 111 1.48 -14.80 -6.43
N THR A 112 1.33 -13.48 -6.22
CA THR A 112 0.18 -12.71 -6.72
C THR A 112 0.41 -12.12 -8.11
N THR A 113 -0.66 -11.79 -8.83
CA THR A 113 -0.54 -11.12 -10.14
C THR A 113 0.09 -9.74 -9.98
N TRP A 114 -0.36 -9.00 -8.98
CA TRP A 114 0.06 -7.64 -8.67
C TRP A 114 0.63 -7.54 -7.26
N ALA A 115 1.45 -6.54 -7.03
CA ALA A 115 1.92 -6.14 -5.72
C ALA A 115 2.01 -4.62 -5.62
N VAL A 116 1.74 -4.10 -4.43
CA VAL A 116 1.89 -2.68 -4.09
C VAL A 116 2.87 -2.53 -2.95
N ALA A 117 3.82 -1.61 -3.06
CA ALA A 117 4.73 -1.28 -1.97
C ALA A 117 4.71 0.20 -1.63
N LEU A 118 4.80 0.52 -0.33
CA LEU A 118 4.87 1.89 0.18
C LEU A 118 6.01 2.05 1.18
N THR A 119 6.89 3.02 0.94
CA THR A 119 7.96 3.43 1.85
C THR A 119 8.11 4.95 1.85
N GLY A 120 8.23 5.56 3.03
CA GLY A 120 8.13 7.02 3.11
C GLY A 120 8.36 7.61 4.50
N ILE A 121 8.37 8.93 4.56
CA ILE A 121 8.63 9.74 5.76
C ILE A 121 7.34 10.44 6.16
N ALA A 122 6.49 9.76 6.93
CA ALA A 122 5.22 10.33 7.37
C ALA A 122 5.37 11.49 8.38
N GLY A 123 6.54 11.66 9.00
CA GLY A 123 6.77 12.71 9.99
C GLY A 123 6.36 12.34 11.43
N PRO A 124 6.43 13.31 12.37
CA PRO A 124 6.73 14.73 12.13
C PRO A 124 8.23 15.04 11.91
N SER A 125 9.11 14.08 12.12
CA SER A 125 10.56 14.20 11.94
C SER A 125 11.09 13.15 10.93
N GLY A 126 12.41 13.12 10.72
CA GLY A 126 13.08 12.12 9.87
C GLY A 126 13.28 12.54 8.41
N GLY A 127 12.78 13.70 8.01
CA GLY A 127 13.01 14.28 6.69
C GLY A 127 14.41 14.90 6.54
N THR A 128 14.88 15.00 5.30
CA THR A 128 16.07 15.76 4.90
C THR A 128 15.68 16.85 3.90
N LEU A 129 16.64 17.70 3.48
CA LEU A 129 16.39 18.69 2.43
C LEU A 129 16.02 18.02 1.09
N GLN A 130 16.61 16.87 0.80
CA GLN A 130 16.37 16.10 -0.42
C GLN A 130 15.10 15.24 -0.33
N LYS A 131 14.78 14.72 0.86
CA LYS A 131 13.61 13.87 1.12
C LYS A 131 12.85 14.45 2.32
N PRO A 132 12.09 15.54 2.14
CA PRO A 132 11.39 16.18 3.24
C PRO A 132 10.32 15.25 3.83
N VAL A 133 9.84 15.59 5.03
CA VAL A 133 8.62 14.98 5.59
C VAL A 133 7.49 15.09 4.57
N GLY A 134 6.72 14.01 4.43
CA GLY A 134 5.69 13.86 3.39
C GLY A 134 6.18 13.11 2.14
N THR A 135 7.49 12.85 1.99
CA THR A 135 8.02 12.08 0.85
C THR A 135 7.65 10.61 0.98
N VAL A 136 6.96 10.05 -0.01
CA VAL A 136 6.56 8.64 -0.06
C VAL A 136 6.78 8.08 -1.46
N CYS A 137 7.50 6.97 -1.54
CA CYS A 137 7.68 6.19 -2.74
C CYS A 137 6.64 5.07 -2.77
N ILE A 138 5.90 4.97 -3.87
CA ILE A 138 4.85 3.97 -4.08
C ILE A 138 5.19 3.23 -5.36
N ALA A 139 5.26 1.90 -5.30
CA ALA A 139 5.57 1.07 -6.47
C ALA A 139 4.52 -0.01 -6.67
N ILE A 140 4.25 -0.31 -7.95
CA ILE A 140 3.43 -1.42 -8.41
C ILE A 140 4.32 -2.39 -9.17
N ASP A 141 4.28 -3.68 -8.83
CA ASP A 141 4.88 -4.75 -9.61
C ASP A 141 3.80 -5.71 -10.11
N GLY A 142 3.90 -6.14 -11.37
CA GLY A 142 2.89 -6.95 -12.04
C GLY A 142 3.15 -7.03 -13.55
N PRO A 143 2.13 -7.37 -14.36
CA PRO A 143 2.22 -7.31 -15.82
C PRO A 143 2.68 -5.94 -16.36
N VAL A 144 2.35 -4.87 -15.64
CA VAL A 144 2.90 -3.53 -15.83
C VAL A 144 3.54 -3.12 -14.50
N THR A 145 4.71 -2.48 -14.56
CA THR A 145 5.42 -1.95 -13.39
C THR A 145 5.40 -0.43 -13.45
N ASP A 146 5.13 0.20 -12.31
CA ASP A 146 5.20 1.66 -12.19
C ASP A 146 5.69 2.07 -10.80
N VAL A 147 6.28 3.26 -10.70
CA VAL A 147 6.77 3.81 -9.43
C VAL A 147 6.68 5.33 -9.42
N GLU A 148 6.12 5.84 -8.34
CA GLU A 148 5.97 7.28 -8.12
C GLU A 148 6.64 7.73 -6.83
N ILE A 149 7.26 8.91 -6.88
CA ILE A 149 7.69 9.65 -5.69
C ILE A 149 6.70 10.77 -5.46
N ASN A 150 5.99 10.69 -4.34
CA ASN A 150 4.97 11.64 -3.94
C ASN A 150 5.48 12.49 -2.78
N ARG A 151 4.94 13.71 -2.69
CA ARG A 151 5.12 14.58 -1.52
C ARG A 151 3.75 15.03 -1.05
N PHE A 152 3.36 14.56 0.13
CA PHE A 152 2.09 14.91 0.74
C PHE A 152 2.27 15.94 1.86
N ASP A 153 1.42 16.95 1.87
CA ASP A 153 1.36 17.93 2.95
C ASP A 153 0.39 17.46 4.04
N GLY A 154 0.71 17.78 5.29
CA GLY A 154 -0.14 17.47 6.44
C GLY A 154 0.62 16.84 7.60
N ASN A 155 -0.14 16.36 8.59
CA ASN A 155 0.41 15.60 9.70
C ASN A 155 0.65 14.13 9.31
N ARG A 156 1.18 13.34 10.25
CA ARG A 156 1.53 11.93 10.03
C ARG A 156 0.38 11.10 9.47
N ASP A 157 -0.83 11.27 10.00
CA ASP A 157 -1.96 10.46 9.57
C ASP A 157 -2.46 10.88 8.19
N VAL A 158 -2.51 12.18 7.90
CA VAL A 158 -2.84 12.69 6.56
C VAL A 158 -1.88 12.15 5.50
N VAL A 159 -0.57 12.14 5.77
CA VAL A 159 0.42 11.60 4.83
C VAL A 159 0.18 10.10 4.59
N ARG A 160 -0.12 9.34 5.65
CA ARG A 160 -0.39 7.89 5.54
C ARG A 160 -1.66 7.61 4.75
N GLU A 161 -2.74 8.35 5.00
CA GLU A 161 -4.00 8.21 4.29
C GLU A 161 -3.87 8.58 2.81
N ALA A 162 -3.21 9.71 2.51
CA ALA A 162 -2.95 10.13 1.14
C ALA A 162 -2.07 9.12 0.36
N SER A 163 -1.12 8.49 1.04
CA SER A 163 -0.30 7.43 0.45
C SER A 163 -1.13 6.21 0.04
N VAL A 164 -2.12 5.84 0.86
CA VAL A 164 -3.03 4.72 0.58
C VAL A 164 -3.95 5.05 -0.60
N ASP A 165 -4.48 6.26 -0.66
CA ASP A 165 -5.31 6.71 -1.79
C ASP A 165 -4.52 6.67 -3.10
N GLN A 166 -3.31 7.25 -3.09
CA GLN A 166 -2.44 7.27 -4.27
C GLN A 166 -2.03 5.85 -4.72
N ALA A 167 -1.80 4.94 -3.79
CA ALA A 167 -1.51 3.54 -4.12
C ALA A 167 -2.68 2.84 -4.84
N ILE A 168 -3.92 3.11 -4.43
CA ILE A 168 -5.12 2.57 -5.11
C ILE A 168 -5.26 3.18 -6.52
N ILE A 169 -5.00 4.48 -6.67
CA ILE A 169 -5.02 5.18 -7.97
C ILE A 169 -3.97 4.61 -8.92
N LEU A 170 -2.74 4.44 -8.44
CA LEU A 170 -1.62 3.93 -9.24
C LEU A 170 -1.86 2.50 -9.70
N LEU A 171 -2.33 1.62 -8.80
CA LEU A 171 -2.69 0.24 -9.18
C LEU A 171 -3.83 0.22 -10.21
N SER A 172 -4.89 1.01 -10.00
CA SER A 172 -5.99 1.12 -10.96
C SER A 172 -5.52 1.59 -12.34
N SER A 173 -4.53 2.49 -12.38
CA SER A 173 -3.93 2.98 -13.62
C SER A 173 -3.12 1.89 -14.32
N CYS A 174 -2.37 1.08 -13.56
CA CYS A 174 -1.63 -0.08 -14.10
C CYS A 174 -2.56 -1.14 -14.69
N LEU A 175 -3.70 -1.42 -14.04
CA LEU A 175 -4.73 -2.32 -14.57
C LEU A 175 -5.25 -1.79 -15.92
N CYS A 176 -5.61 -0.51 -15.99
CA CYS A 176 -6.06 0.13 -17.23
C CYS A 176 -5.00 0.06 -18.34
N ALA A 177 -3.73 0.28 -18.01
CA ALA A 177 -2.63 0.21 -18.96
C ALA A 177 -2.44 -1.21 -19.51
N LYS A 178 -2.55 -2.23 -18.66
CA LYS A 178 -2.48 -3.64 -19.07
C LYS A 178 -3.57 -4.00 -20.09
N ASN A 179 -4.82 -3.57 -19.87
CA ASN A 179 -5.92 -3.84 -20.82
C ASN A 179 -5.58 -3.35 -22.23
N LYS A 180 -5.03 -2.13 -22.34
CA LYS A 180 -4.62 -1.57 -23.64
C LYS A 180 -3.51 -2.37 -24.29
N VAL A 181 -2.58 -2.91 -23.50
CA VAL A 181 -1.50 -3.75 -24.02
C VAL A 181 -2.06 -5.09 -24.51
N ASP A 182 -2.97 -5.70 -23.75
CA ASP A 182 -3.62 -6.96 -24.13
C ASP A 182 -4.43 -6.79 -25.42
N GLU A 183 -5.25 -5.73 -25.53
CA GLU A 183 -6.04 -5.39 -26.73
C GLU A 183 -5.20 -5.11 -27.99
N LEU A 184 -3.98 -4.59 -27.85
CA LEU A 184 -3.09 -4.33 -28.99
C LEU A 184 -2.36 -5.59 -29.49
N ASN A 185 -2.36 -6.66 -28.70
CA ASN A 185 -1.67 -7.90 -29.02
C ASN A 185 -2.61 -9.01 -29.51
N GLU A 186 -3.93 -8.77 -29.56
CA GLU A 186 -4.96 -9.61 -30.20
C GLU A 186 -5.20 -9.23 -31.67
#